data_AF-A0A952X0L1-F1
#
_entry.id   AF-A0A952X0L1-F1
#
_cell.length_a   1.000
_cell.length_b   1.000
_cell.length_c   1.000
_cell.angle_alpha   90.00
_cell.angle_beta   90.00
_cell.angle_gamma   90.00
#
_symmetry.space_group_name_H-M   'P 1'
#
loop_
_entity.id
_entity.type
_entity.pdbx_description
1 polymer ?
#
loop_
_entity_poly.entity_id
_entity_poly.type
_entity_poly.pdbx_seq_one_letter_code
_entity_poly.pdbx_strand_id
1 'polypeptide(L)' 'MASAPMPEEFFDIVAHHLPPDEPVGPDGGRPRVSNHCVMKVLWYVLATGCRWRDVPTE' A
#
# COMPACT_ATOMS: atom_id res chain seq x y z
N MET A 1 -16.76 0.76 -10.63
CA MET A 1 -16.17 1.08 -9.31
C MET A 1 -15.39 2.37 -9.48
N ALA A 2 -15.46 3.30 -8.53
CA ALA A 2 -14.69 4.53 -8.61
C ALA A 2 -13.19 4.17 -8.71
N SER A 3 -12.55 4.56 -9.80
CA SER A 3 -11.11 4.41 -9.95
C SER A 3 -10.48 5.55 -9.15
N ALA A 4 -9.93 5.23 -7.99
CA ALA A 4 -9.13 6.16 -7.20
C ALA A 4 -7.71 5.61 -7.08
N PRO A 5 -6.94 5.52 -8.18
CA PRO A 5 -5.54 5.16 -8.09
C PRO A 5 -4.83 6.25 -7.29
N MET A 6 -3.93 5.83 -6.42
CA MET A 6 -3.04 6.74 -5.71
C MET A 6 -2.10 7.41 -6.74
N PRO A 7 -2.00 8.76 -6.78
CA PRO A 7 -0.96 9.43 -7.55
C PRO A 7 0.43 9.04 -7.05
N GLU A 8 1.37 8.79 -7.95
CA GLU A 8 2.73 8.39 -7.56
C GLU A 8 3.45 9.51 -6.80
N GLU A 9 3.18 10.77 -7.18
CA GLU A 9 3.74 11.96 -6.52
C GLU A 9 3.31 12.06 -5.06
N PHE A 10 2.11 11.54 -4.72
CA PHE A 10 1.69 11.44 -3.33
C PHE A 10 2.56 10.45 -2.57
N PHE A 11 2.86 9.29 -3.16
CA PHE A 11 3.73 8.30 -2.53
C PHE A 11 5.12 8.87 -2.27
N ASP A 12 5.71 9.57 -3.24
CA ASP A 12 7.02 10.21 -3.09
C ASP A 12 7.06 11.18 -1.90
N ILE A 13 5.97 11.93 -1.69
CA ILE A 13 5.82 12.84 -0.54
C ILE A 13 5.72 12.06 0.77
N VAL A 14 5.01 10.93 0.85
CA VAL A 14 4.85 10.21 2.13
C VAL A 14 5.96 9.20 2.40
N ALA A 15 6.68 8.74 1.39
CA ALA A 15 7.66 7.66 1.50
C ALA A 15 8.75 7.95 2.55
N HIS A 16 9.18 9.21 2.66
CA HIS A 16 10.21 9.61 3.64
C HIS A 16 9.72 9.62 5.10
N HIS A 17 8.42 9.46 5.34
CA HIS A 17 7.84 9.30 6.67
C HIS A 17 7.61 7.83 7.05
N LEU A 18 7.73 6.90 6.11
CA LEU A 18 7.51 5.48 6.33
C LEU A 18 8.81 4.80 6.79
N PRO A 19 8.72 3.74 7.62
CA PRO A 19 9.88 2.89 7.87
C PRO A 19 10.38 2.28 6.56
N PRO A 20 11.68 1.96 6.41
CA PRO A 20 12.18 1.31 5.21
C PRO A 20 11.51 -0.06 5.00
N ASP A 21 11.31 -0.45 3.75
CA ASP A 21 10.87 -1.81 3.43
C ASP A 21 11.93 -2.81 3.92
N GLU A 22 11.48 -3.82 4.67
CA GLU A 22 12.38 -4.85 5.19
C GLU A 22 12.59 -5.97 4.16
N PRO A 23 13.85 -6.37 3.90
CA PRO A 23 14.12 -7.51 3.04
C PRO A 23 13.69 -8.81 3.70
N VAL A 24 13.57 -9.87 2.90
CA VAL A 24 13.40 -11.23 3.44
C VAL A 24 14.62 -11.58 4.28
N GLY A 25 14.38 -12.04 5.50
CA GLY A 25 15.44 -12.43 6.43
C GLY A 25 16.26 -13.63 5.94
N PRO A 26 17.42 -13.90 6.56
CA PRO A 26 18.31 -14.99 6.16
C PRO A 26 17.65 -16.38 6.24
N ASP A 27 16.69 -16.57 7.14
CA ASP A 27 15.93 -17.81 7.30
C ASP A 27 14.77 -17.95 6.30
N GLY A 28 14.63 -16.99 5.38
CA GLY A 28 13.55 -16.95 4.41
C GLY A 28 12.21 -16.52 5.02
N GLY A 29 11.11 -17.08 4.49
CA GLY A 29 9.74 -16.78 4.90
C GLY A 29 8.96 -15.99 3.85
N ARG A 30 7.69 -15.68 4.19
CA ARG A 30 6.84 -14.87 3.30
C ARG A 30 7.37 -13.43 3.30
N PRO A 31 7.70 -12.84 2.13
CA PRO A 31 8.06 -11.44 2.05
C PRO A 31 6.96 -10.56 2.63
N ARG A 32 7.36 -9.47 3.29
CA ARG A 32 6.41 -8.44 3.73
C ARG A 32 5.83 -7.73 2.51
N VAL A 33 4.60 -7.26 2.63
CA VAL A 33 4.00 -6.39 1.63
C VAL A 33 4.75 -5.06 1.64
N SER A 34 5.09 -4.54 0.47
CA SER A 34 5.79 -3.25 0.37
C SER A 34 4.93 -2.10 0.87
N ASN A 35 5.58 -1.08 1.40
CA ASN A 35 4.93 0.18 1.79
C ASN A 35 4.10 0.80 0.66
N HIS A 36 4.57 0.69 -0.60
CA HIS A 36 3.83 1.18 -1.77
C HIS A 36 2.48 0.48 -1.94
N CYS A 37 2.47 -0.86 -1.86
CA CYS A 37 1.23 -1.63 -1.94
C CYS A 37 0.28 -1.32 -0.77
N VAL A 38 0.82 -1.22 0.46
CA VAL A 38 0.03 -0.82 1.63
C VAL A 38 -0.59 0.57 1.43
N MET A 39 0.16 1.53 0.90
CA MET A 39 -0.32 2.89 0.70
C MET A 39 -1.41 2.97 -0.38
N LYS A 40 -1.28 2.22 -1.48
CA LYS A 40 -2.35 2.12 -2.49
C LYS A 40 -3.67 1.64 -1.88
N VAL A 41 -3.61 0.60 -1.03
CA VAL A 41 -4.81 0.06 -0.39
C VAL A 41 -5.42 1.07 0.58
N LEU A 42 -4.59 1.72 1.40
CA LEU A 42 -5.04 2.78 2.31
C LEU A 42 -5.70 3.93 1.54
N TRP A 43 -5.06 4.41 0.47
CA TRP A 43 -5.60 5.43 -0.41
C TRP A 43 -6.95 5.01 -0.97
N TYR A 44 -7.07 3.79 -1.50
CA TYR A 44 -8.32 3.28 -2.06
C TYR A 44 -9.46 3.27 -1.03
N VAL A 45 -9.20 2.76 0.18
CA VAL A 45 -10.19 2.73 1.26
C VAL A 45 -10.62 4.15 1.65
N LEU A 46 -9.67 5.08 1.78
CA LEU A 46 -9.95 6.47 2.16
C LEU A 46 -10.69 7.24 1.05
N ALA A 47 -10.33 7.02 -0.22
CA ALA A 47 -10.91 7.72 -1.36
C ALA A 47 -12.31 7.20 -1.75
N THR A 48 -12.57 5.91 -1.52
CA THR A 48 -13.84 5.28 -1.91
C THR A 48 -14.80 5.08 -0.74
N GLY A 49 -14.31 5.06 0.49
CA GLY A 49 -15.10 4.72 1.68
C GLY A 49 -15.57 3.26 1.70
N CYS A 50 -14.94 2.37 0.92
CA CYS A 50 -15.32 0.96 0.90
C CYS A 50 -14.95 0.25 2.20
N ARG A 51 -15.53 -0.94 2.43
CA ARG A 51 -15.11 -1.80 3.53
C ARG A 51 -13.82 -2.52 3.14
N TRP A 52 -12.97 -2.83 4.10
CA TRP A 52 -11.72 -3.58 3.89
C TRP A 52 -11.91 -4.90 3.12
N ARG A 53 -13.01 -5.61 3.36
CA ARG A 53 -13.36 -6.87 2.67
C ARG A 53 -13.74 -6.70 1.20
N ASP A 54 -14.04 -5.48 0.78
CA ASP A 54 -14.46 -5.12 -0.57
C ASP A 54 -13.30 -4.45 -1.36
N VAL A 55 -12.10 -4.38 -0.77
CA VAL A 55 -10.87 -3.95 -1.47
C VAL A 55 -10.57 -4.96 -2.58
N PRO A 56 -10.40 -4.52 -3.84
CA PRO A 56 -10.01 -5.40 -4.92
C PRO A 56 -8.68 -6.11 -4.61
N THR A 57 -8.63 -7.41 -4.87
CA THR A 57 -7.34 -8.12 -4.91
C THR A 57 -6.58 -7.66 -6.14
N GLU A 58 -5.39 -7.09 -5.95
CA GLU A 58 -4.42 -6.86 -7.05
C GLU A 58 -4.09 -8.17 -7.78
#